data_AF-A0A0G0L5G3-F1
#
_entry.id   AF-A0A0G0L5G3-F1
#
_cell.length_a   1.000
_cell.length_b   1.000
_cell.length_c   1.000
_cell.angle_alpha   90.00
_cell.angle_beta   90.00
_cell.angle_gamma   90.00
#
_symmetry.space_group_name_H-M   'P 1'
#
loop_
_entity.id
_entity.type
_entity.pdbx_description
1 polymer ?
#
loop_
_entity_poly.entity_id
_entity_poly.type
_entity_poly.pdbx_seq_one_letter_code
_entity_poly.pdbx_strand_id
1 'polypeptide(L)' 'MGKKVFCMMSGGVDSSVAAALLVQEGYRVEGVFMKNWSPSSIQSLSDCPWLEDQKDAEAVCQKLGLNLAYF' A
#
# COMPACT_ATOMS: atom_id res chain seq x y z
N MET A 1 -14.72 18.52 7.38
CA MET A 1 -13.42 17.82 7.22
C MET A 1 -13.69 16.33 7.29
N GLY A 2 -13.42 15.56 6.23
CA GLY A 2 -13.64 14.12 6.20
C GLY A 2 -12.82 13.38 7.27
N LYS A 3 -13.30 12.19 7.68
CA LYS A 3 -12.58 11.30 8.61
C LYS A 3 -11.24 10.90 7.98
N LYS A 4 -10.24 10.66 8.83
CA LYS A 4 -8.95 10.11 8.38
C LYS A 4 -9.10 8.60 8.18
N VAL A 5 -8.64 8.08 7.05
CA VAL A 5 -8.68 6.65 6.70
C VAL A 5 -7.26 6.18 6.38
N PHE A 6 -6.83 5.12 7.06
CA PHE A 6 -5.63 4.39 6.69
C PHE A 6 -6.05 3.26 5.76
N CYS A 7 -5.60 3.30 4.51
CA CYS A 7 -5.91 2.28 3.51
C CYS A 7 -4.70 1.36 3.36
N MET A 8 -4.89 0.06 3.57
CA MET A 8 -3.82 -0.92 3.36
C MET A 8 -3.56 -1.10 1.87
N MET A 9 -2.37 -0.67 1.45
CA MET A 9 -1.89 -0.74 0.08
C MET A 9 -1.03 -1.99 -0.07
N SER A 10 -1.47 -2.95 -0.89
CA SER A 10 -0.73 -4.19 -1.11
C SER A 10 0.09 -4.20 -2.41
N GLY A 11 0.05 -3.11 -3.19
CA GLY A 11 0.51 -3.09 -4.59
C GLY A 11 -0.53 -3.58 -5.59
N GLY A 12 -1.60 -4.25 -5.12
CA GLY A 12 -2.67 -4.75 -5.97
C GLY A 12 -3.70 -3.70 -6.40
N VAL A 13 -4.42 -4.02 -7.47
CA VAL A 13 -5.46 -3.16 -8.07
C VAL A 13 -6.60 -2.86 -7.10
N ASP A 14 -7.06 -3.85 -6.33
CA ASP A 14 -8.20 -3.68 -5.41
C ASP A 14 -7.92 -2.59 -4.37
N SER A 15 -6.74 -2.65 -3.73
CA SER A 15 -6.33 -1.63 -2.76
C SER A 15 -6.14 -0.26 -3.40
N SER A 16 -5.66 -0.22 -4.65
CA SER A 16 -5.46 1.00 -5.42
C SER A 16 -6.78 1.70 -5.74
N VAL A 17 -7.77 0.94 -6.22
CA VAL A 17 -9.10 1.48 -6.54
C VAL A 17 -9.84 1.88 -5.25
N ALA A 18 -9.71 1.09 -4.18
CA ALA A 18 -10.28 1.45 -2.89
C ALA A 18 -9.75 2.80 -2.37
N ALA A 19 -8.43 3.01 -2.42
CA ALA A 19 -7.82 4.28 -2.04
C ALA A 19 -8.30 5.43 -2.95
N ALA A 20 -8.38 5.21 -4.26
CA ALA A 20 -8.85 6.21 -5.21
C ALA A 20 -10.31 6.64 -4.94
N LEU A 21 -11.20 5.69 -4.65
CA LEU A 21 -12.60 5.97 -4.31
C LEU A 21 -12.72 6.77 -3.02
N LEU A 22 -11.96 6.42 -1.99
CA LEU A 22 -11.92 7.18 -0.73
C LEU A 22 -11.45 8.63 -0.93
N VAL A 23 -10.44 8.84 -1.78
CA VAL A 23 -9.98 10.18 -2.16
C VAL A 23 -11.10 10.94 -2.90
N GLN A 24 -11.77 10.30 -3.86
CA GLN A 24 -12.88 10.91 -4.61
C GLN A 24 -14.07 11.29 -3.72
N GLU A 25 -14.37 10.50 -2.68
CA GLU A 25 -15.39 10.80 -1.68
C GLU A 25 -14.97 11.89 -0.66
N GLY A 26 -13.75 12.42 -0.77
CA GLY A 26 -13.27 13.53 0.06
C GLY A 26 -12.74 13.12 1.43
N TYR A 27 -12.36 11.85 1.62
CA TYR A 27 -11.67 11.41 2.83
C TYR A 27 -10.21 11.88 2.85
N ARG A 28 -9.66 12.01 4.06
CA ARG A 28 -8.22 12.19 4.24
C ARG A 28 -7.56 10.82 4.31
N VAL A 29 -7.03 10.37 3.18
CA VAL A 29 -6.46 9.02 3.05
C VAL A 29 -4.96 9.05 3.30
N GLU A 30 -4.46 8.03 3.99
CA GLU A 30 -3.03 7.71 4.12
C GLU A 30 -2.86 6.24 3.73
N GLY A 31 -1.96 5.97 2.79
CA GLY A 31 -1.64 4.61 2.40
C GLY A 31 -0.77 3.93 3.46
N VAL A 32 -0.96 2.64 3.66
CA VAL A 32 -0.15 1.83 4.58
C VAL A 32 0.28 0.55 3.88
N PHE A 33 1.59 0.32 3.77
CA PHE A 33 2.15 -0.95 3.29
C PHE A 33 2.65 -1.77 4.49
N MET A 34 2.30 -3.05 4.54
CA MET A 34 2.75 -3.97 5.60
C MET A 34 3.64 -5.07 5.06
N LYS A 35 4.86 -5.20 5.61
CA LYS A 35 5.70 -6.38 5.37
C LYS A 35 5.51 -7.40 6.48
N ASN A 36 4.52 -8.27 6.31
CA ASN A 36 4.16 -9.25 7.34
C ASN A 36 5.02 -10.53 7.33
N TRP A 37 5.75 -10.79 6.24
CA TRP A 37 6.56 -11.99 6.10
C TRP A 37 8.01 -11.64 5.77
N SER A 38 8.94 -12.14 6.59
CA SER A 38 10.38 -12.07 6.34
C SER A 38 11.00 -13.41 6.73
N PRO A 39 11.34 -14.27 5.75
CA PRO A 39 11.86 -15.59 6.09
C PRO A 39 13.23 -15.50 6.77
N SER A 40 13.43 -16.32 7.80
CA SER A 40 14.65 -16.38 8.60
C SER A 40 15.72 -17.32 8.02
N SER A 41 15.43 -18.05 6.94
CA SER A 41 16.35 -19.02 6.32
C SER A 41 16.44 -18.84 4.80
N ILE A 42 17.64 -19.09 4.28
CA ILE A 42 18.02 -18.88 2.87
C ILE A 42 17.20 -19.74 1.90
N GLN A 43 16.59 -20.83 2.37
CA GLN A 43 15.84 -21.78 1.52
C GLN A 43 14.45 -21.32 1.07
N SER A 44 13.90 -20.24 1.64
CA SER A 44 12.67 -19.63 1.11
C SER A 44 12.90 -18.21 0.55
N LEU A 45 14.16 -17.84 0.30
CA LEU A 45 14.54 -16.54 -0.27
C LEU A 45 14.17 -16.39 -1.75
N SER A 46 13.65 -17.44 -2.40
CA SER A 46 13.45 -17.38 -3.85
C SER A 46 12.41 -16.33 -4.25
N ASP A 47 11.21 -16.23 -3.68
CA ASP A 47 10.20 -15.34 -4.31
C ASP A 47 9.12 -14.84 -3.33
N CYS A 48 9.45 -13.90 -2.45
CA CYS A 48 8.40 -13.05 -1.90
C CYS A 48 8.51 -11.69 -2.60
N PRO A 49 7.60 -11.36 -3.55
CA PRO A 49 7.66 -10.16 -4.38
C PRO A 49 7.35 -8.87 -3.61
N TRP A 50 7.47 -8.87 -2.28
CA TRP A 50 7.11 -7.76 -1.41
C TRP A 50 7.80 -6.45 -1.80
N LEU A 51 9.00 -6.51 -2.39
CA LEU A 51 9.71 -5.32 -2.86
C LEU A 51 9.07 -4.73 -4.12
N GLU A 52 8.54 -5.56 -5.01
CA GLU A 52 7.76 -5.11 -6.17
C GLU A 52 6.40 -4.59 -5.72
N ASP A 53 5.71 -5.34 -4.86
CA ASP A 53 4.44 -4.92 -4.24
C ASP A 53 4.57 -3.57 -3.52
N GLN A 54 5.68 -3.35 -2.80
CA GLN A 54 5.98 -2.08 -2.15
C GLN A 54 6.16 -0.95 -3.17
N LYS A 55 6.90 -1.18 -4.25
CA LYS A 55 7.10 -0.19 -5.31
C LYS A 55 5.80 0.16 -6.03
N ASP A 56 4.94 -0.83 -6.27
CA ASP A 56 3.64 -0.60 -6.88
C ASP A 56 2.73 0.20 -5.94
N ALA A 57 2.73 -0.10 -4.63
CA ALA A 57 2.03 0.69 -3.63
C ALA A 57 2.53 2.14 -3.58
N GLU A 58 3.85 2.34 -3.62
CA GLU A 58 4.48 3.67 -3.69
C GLU A 58 4.03 4.44 -4.94
N ALA A 59 4.08 3.80 -6.11
CA ALA A 59 3.69 4.41 -7.38
C ALA A 59 2.22 4.83 -7.39
N VAL A 60 1.33 3.99 -6.85
CA VAL A 60 -0.10 4.30 -6.73
C VAL A 60 -0.34 5.45 -5.76
N CYS A 61 0.28 5.42 -4.57
CA CYS A 61 0.16 6.53 -3.62
C CYS A 61 0.68 7.85 -4.20
N GLN A 62 1.81 7.83 -4.92
CA GLN A 62 2.33 9.00 -5.63
C GLN A 62 1.33 9.51 -6.67
N LYS A 63 0.71 8.61 -7.45
CA LYS A 63 -0.29 8.98 -8.47
C LYS A 63 -1.55 9.62 -7.87
N LEU A 64 -1.95 9.17 -6.68
CA LEU A 64 -3.11 9.67 -5.95
C LEU A 64 -2.80 10.88 -5.03
N GLY A 65 -1.54 11.29 -4.92
CA GLY A 65 -1.11 12.38 -4.04
C GLY A 65 -1.18 12.03 -2.55
N LEU A 66 -0.97 10.75 -2.21
CA LEU A 66 -1.04 10.19 -0.86
C LEU A 66 0.36 9.94 -0.30
N ASN A 67 0.50 10.08 1.03
CA ASN A 67 1.66 9.54 1.73
C ASN A 67 1.51 8.02 1.90
N LEU A 68 2.60 7.28 1.78
CA LEU A 68 2.68 5.86 2.11
C LEU A 68 3.50 5.68 3.39
N ALA A 69 2.88 5.12 4.43
CA ALA A 69 3.55 4.68 5.65
C ALA A 69 3.89 3.18 5.56
N TYR A 70 4.96 2.77 6.24
CA TYR A 70 5.46 1.39 6.23
C TYR A 70 5.37 0.78 7.62
N PHE A 71 4.86 -0.46 7.70
CA PHE A 71 4.67 -1.21 8.93
C PHE A 71 5.19 -2.65 8.81
#